data_AF-A0A8T7DNR8-F1
#
_entry.id   AF-A0A8T7DNR8-F1
#
_cell.length_a   1.000
_cell.length_b   1.000
_cell.length_c   1.000
_cell.angle_alpha   90.00
_cell.angle_beta   90.00
_cell.angle_gamma   90.00
#
_symmetry.space_group_name_H-M   'P 1'
#
loop_
_entity.id
_entity.type
_entity.pdbx_description
1 polymer ?
#
loop_
_entity_poly.entity_id
_entity_poly.type
_entity_poly.pdbx_seq_one_letter_code
_entity_poly.pdbx_strand_id
1 'polypeptide(L)'
;MAQAATFTWEGTNKQGKLIRGEITAGSIDAVKAELRKQGVTPKPGKVKRKGNSLFGGNKGKRIVPADIAVFSRQMATMLKAGVPLVQAFDIVGQGHSNKNMTTLIMAIKADVEAGGTFASALAKHHLYFDDLFVSLVDAGEASGALEELLDKVATYKEKTEALKSKIKKALTYPIAVLVVAVVVTAILLIFVVPTFAGMFEG
;
A
#
# COMPACT_ATOMS: atom_id res chain seq x y z
N MET A 1 28.21 -21.29 2.47
CA MET A 1 27.55 -20.65 1.31
C MET A 1 27.19 -19.22 1.71
N ALA A 2 27.93 -18.20 1.25
CA ALA A 2 27.62 -16.81 1.60
C ALA A 2 26.31 -16.38 0.90
N GLN A 3 25.31 -15.96 1.69
CA GLN A 3 24.00 -15.59 1.17
C GLN A 3 24.13 -14.36 0.27
N ALA A 4 23.68 -14.48 -0.98
CA ALA A 4 23.76 -13.41 -1.95
C ALA A 4 22.91 -12.21 -1.49
N ALA A 5 23.52 -11.04 -1.38
CA ALA A 5 22.85 -9.80 -1.00
C ALA A 5 22.95 -8.78 -2.13
N THR A 6 21.93 -7.95 -2.29
CA THR A 6 21.95 -6.84 -3.25
C THR A 6 22.71 -5.66 -2.66
N PHE A 7 23.64 -5.11 -3.44
CA PHE A 7 24.43 -3.94 -3.09
C PHE A 7 24.12 -2.82 -4.08
N THR A 8 23.96 -1.60 -3.57
CA THR A 8 23.94 -0.40 -4.40
C THR A 8 25.36 0.15 -4.50
N TRP A 9 25.74 0.59 -5.69
CA TRP A 9 27.08 1.10 -5.94
C TRP A 9 27.05 2.34 -6.84
N GLU A 10 27.99 3.24 -6.61
CA GLU A 10 28.31 4.34 -7.52
C GLU A 10 29.78 4.23 -7.92
N GLY A 11 30.06 4.34 -9.22
CA GLY A 11 31.39 4.26 -9.78
C GLY A 11 31.58 5.14 -11.00
N THR A 12 32.80 5.22 -11.47
CA THR A 12 33.17 5.99 -12.66
C THR A 12 33.62 5.01 -13.74
N ASN A 13 33.06 5.14 -14.94
CA ASN A 13 33.50 4.35 -16.09
C ASN A 13 34.81 4.92 -16.67
N LYS A 14 35.49 4.20 -17.57
CA LYS A 14 36.77 4.62 -18.19
C LYS A 14 36.73 6.02 -18.85
N GLN A 15 35.55 6.48 -19.25
CA GLN A 15 35.30 7.80 -19.85
C GLN A 15 35.04 8.93 -18.82
N GLY A 16 35.25 8.68 -17.52
CA GLY A 16 35.00 9.68 -16.48
C GLY A 16 33.52 9.88 -16.10
N LYS A 17 32.59 9.19 -16.77
CA LYS A 17 31.15 9.28 -16.49
C LYS A 17 30.77 8.51 -15.23
N LEU A 18 30.00 9.17 -14.36
CA LEU A 18 29.40 8.56 -13.18
C LEU A 18 28.29 7.60 -13.58
N ILE A 19 28.39 6.36 -13.12
CA ILE A 19 27.40 5.31 -13.31
C ILE A 19 27.04 4.71 -11.96
N ARG A 20 25.78 4.33 -11.82
CA ARG A 20 25.19 3.81 -10.59
C ARG A 20 24.38 2.59 -10.94
N GLY A 21 24.37 1.60 -10.06
CA GLY A 21 23.66 0.36 -10.30
C GLY A 21 23.43 -0.45 -9.04
N GLU A 22 22.71 -1.54 -9.22
CA GLU A 22 22.54 -2.57 -8.20
C GLU A 22 23.20 -3.85 -8.69
N ILE A 23 23.87 -4.56 -7.79
CA ILE A 23 24.50 -5.84 -8.10
C ILE A 23 24.35 -6.79 -6.93
N THR A 24 24.02 -8.04 -7.24
CA THR A 24 23.84 -9.10 -6.24
C THR A 24 25.14 -9.89 -6.13
N ALA A 25 25.73 -9.94 -4.94
CA ALA A 25 26.98 -10.64 -4.69
C ALA A 25 27.03 -11.22 -3.27
N GLY A 26 27.99 -12.12 -3.00
CA GLY A 26 28.18 -12.70 -1.67
C GLY A 26 28.89 -11.77 -0.67
N SER A 27 29.58 -10.72 -1.13
CA SER A 27 30.32 -9.78 -0.28
C SER A 27 30.60 -8.44 -0.97
N ILE A 28 30.94 -7.41 -0.21
CA ILE A 28 31.33 -6.09 -0.74
C ILE A 28 32.58 -6.19 -1.62
N ASP A 29 33.52 -7.08 -1.30
CA ASP A 29 34.73 -7.26 -2.09
C ASP A 29 34.44 -8.00 -3.42
N ALA A 30 33.49 -8.93 -3.42
CA ALA A 30 32.97 -9.52 -4.65
C ALA A 30 32.32 -8.47 -5.56
N VAL A 31 31.56 -7.53 -4.99
CA VAL A 31 31.01 -6.38 -5.74
C VAL A 31 32.12 -5.53 -6.36
N LYS A 32 33.13 -5.13 -5.58
CA LYS A 32 34.24 -4.32 -6.09
C LYS A 32 35.03 -5.06 -7.19
N ALA A 33 35.22 -6.37 -7.06
CA ALA A 33 35.91 -7.19 -8.06
C ALA A 33 35.11 -7.24 -9.37
N GLU A 34 33.79 -7.43 -9.28
CA GLU A 34 32.90 -7.49 -10.45
C GLU A 34 32.80 -6.13 -11.17
N LEU A 35 32.71 -5.03 -10.42
CA LEU A 35 32.72 -3.68 -11.00
C LEU A 35 34.03 -3.37 -11.74
N ARG A 36 35.17 -3.80 -11.21
CA ARG A 36 36.46 -3.65 -11.90
C ARG A 36 36.54 -4.48 -13.18
N LYS A 37 35.98 -5.70 -13.20
CA LYS A 37 35.87 -6.51 -14.44
C LYS A 37 35.04 -5.81 -15.50
N GLN A 38 34.00 -5.08 -15.10
CA GLN A 38 33.16 -4.28 -15.99
C GLN A 38 33.78 -2.93 -16.39
N GLY A 39 35.03 -2.67 -16.02
CA GLY A 39 35.74 -1.42 -16.35
C GLY A 39 35.27 -0.21 -15.52
N VAL A 40 34.60 -0.46 -14.40
CA VAL A 40 34.04 0.56 -13.51
C VAL A 40 34.90 0.69 -12.26
N THR A 41 35.39 1.90 -11.99
CA THR A 41 36.12 2.18 -10.75
C THR A 41 35.11 2.59 -9.67
N PRO A 42 34.88 1.76 -8.63
CA PRO A 42 33.93 2.08 -7.57
C PRO A 42 34.44 3.26 -6.72
N LYS A 43 33.56 4.21 -6.39
CA LYS A 43 33.91 5.32 -5.49
C LYS A 43 34.08 4.81 -4.04
N PRO A 44 35.12 5.25 -3.31
CA PRO A 44 35.30 4.91 -1.89
C PRO A 44 34.03 5.25 -1.06
N GLY A 45 33.56 4.30 -0.25
CA GLY A 45 32.40 4.49 0.64
C GLY A 45 31.02 4.53 -0.04
N LYS A 46 30.94 4.33 -1.36
CA LYS A 46 29.68 4.35 -2.14
C LYS A 46 29.19 2.97 -2.58
N VAL A 47 29.85 1.90 -2.14
CA VAL A 47 29.32 0.52 -2.23
C VAL A 47 28.69 0.19 -0.90
N LYS A 48 27.36 0.15 -0.86
CA LYS A 48 26.60 -0.10 0.36
C LYS A 48 25.72 -1.32 0.15
N ARG A 49 25.67 -2.20 1.15
CA ARG A 49 24.64 -3.25 1.19
C ARG A 49 23.32 -2.53 1.17
N LYS A 50 22.42 -2.89 0.24
CA LYS A 50 21.03 -2.48 0.31
C LYS A 50 20.46 -3.25 1.49
N GLY A 51 20.65 -2.70 2.70
CA GLY A 51 19.98 -3.23 3.87
C GLY A 51 18.50 -3.20 3.58
N ASN A 52 17.79 -4.29 3.85
CA ASN A 52 16.34 -4.26 3.92
C ASN A 52 16.00 -3.10 4.84
N SER A 53 15.59 -1.97 4.26
CA SER A 53 15.40 -0.75 5.02
C SER A 53 14.19 -0.98 5.91
N LEU A 54 14.44 -1.41 7.14
CA LEU A 54 13.45 -1.56 8.21
C LEU A 54 12.69 -0.23 8.44
N PHE A 55 13.22 0.90 7.94
CA PHE A 55 12.64 2.24 8.05
C PHE A 55 12.22 2.89 6.72
N GLY A 56 12.21 2.18 5.59
CA GLY A 56 11.84 2.83 4.32
C GLY A 56 11.93 1.99 3.04
N GLY A 57 11.97 0.66 3.14
CA GLY A 57 11.97 -0.22 1.98
C GLY A 57 10.58 -0.39 1.41
N ASN A 58 10.26 0.30 0.31
CA ASN A 58 9.19 -0.05 -0.63
C ASN A 58 7.86 -0.48 0.01
N LYS A 59 7.41 0.18 1.09
CA LYS A 59 6.04 0.01 1.57
C LYS A 59 5.16 0.57 0.45
N GLY A 60 4.52 -0.30 -0.33
CA GLY A 60 3.45 0.14 -1.22
C GLY A 60 2.44 0.97 -0.43
N LYS A 61 1.57 1.70 -1.12
CA LYS A 61 0.50 2.45 -0.44
C LYS A 61 -0.24 1.52 0.53
N ARG A 62 -0.58 2.02 1.72
CA ARG A 62 -1.45 1.27 2.63
C ARG A 62 -2.74 0.94 1.89
N ILE A 63 -3.19 -0.30 1.98
CA ILE A 63 -4.48 -0.71 1.43
C ILE A 63 -5.56 0.01 2.23
N VAL A 64 -6.38 0.79 1.52
CA VAL A 64 -7.50 1.53 2.11
C VAL A 64 -8.83 0.85 1.77
N PRO A 65 -9.91 1.08 2.53
CA PRO A 65 -11.21 0.48 2.23
C PRO A 65 -11.73 0.76 0.81
N ALA A 66 -11.39 1.91 0.23
CA ALA A 66 -11.69 2.24 -1.15
C ALA A 66 -11.02 1.28 -2.17
N ASP A 67 -9.80 0.80 -1.91
CA ASP A 67 -9.13 -0.19 -2.77
C ASP A 67 -9.91 -1.51 -2.78
N ILE A 68 -10.42 -1.93 -1.60
CA ILE A 68 -11.24 -3.15 -1.47
C ILE A 68 -12.58 -3.01 -2.19
N ALA A 69 -13.23 -1.84 -2.12
CA ALA A 69 -14.47 -1.58 -2.84
C ALA A 69 -14.27 -1.65 -4.36
N VAL A 70 -13.20 -1.04 -4.88
CA VAL A 70 -12.84 -1.11 -6.30
C VAL A 70 -12.55 -2.54 -6.74
N PHE A 71 -11.73 -3.27 -5.98
CA PHE A 71 -11.46 -4.68 -6.24
C PHE A 71 -12.75 -5.50 -6.31
N SER A 72 -13.64 -5.35 -5.33
CA SER A 72 -14.91 -6.08 -5.26
C SER A 72 -15.78 -5.81 -6.49
N ARG A 73 -15.89 -4.54 -6.89
CA ARG A 73 -16.63 -4.12 -8.09
C ARG A 73 -16.01 -4.72 -9.36
N GLN A 74 -14.70 -4.64 -9.51
CA GLN A 74 -14.00 -5.17 -10.68
C GLN A 74 -14.16 -6.69 -10.79
N MET A 75 -14.04 -7.42 -9.68
CA MET A 75 -14.29 -8.87 -9.67
C MET A 75 -15.74 -9.21 -10.03
N ALA A 76 -16.73 -8.49 -9.47
CA ALA A 76 -18.13 -8.70 -9.81
C ALA A 76 -18.41 -8.44 -11.31
N THR A 77 -17.83 -7.39 -11.88
CA THR A 77 -17.96 -7.10 -13.32
C THR A 77 -17.30 -8.16 -14.20
N MET A 78 -16.12 -8.64 -13.83
CA MET A 78 -15.42 -9.68 -14.58
C MET A 78 -16.17 -11.01 -14.54
N LEU A 79 -16.64 -11.44 -13.36
CA LEU A 79 -17.40 -12.67 -13.21
C LEU A 79 -18.73 -12.59 -13.96
N LYS A 80 -19.45 -11.46 -13.86
CA LYS A 80 -20.69 -11.22 -14.63
C LYS A 80 -20.48 -11.26 -16.15
N ALA A 81 -19.28 -10.92 -16.62
CA ALA A 81 -18.90 -11.03 -18.02
C ALA A 81 -18.48 -12.47 -18.42
N GLY A 82 -18.58 -13.43 -17.51
CA GLY A 82 -18.18 -14.83 -17.73
C GLY A 82 -16.66 -15.05 -17.71
N VAL A 83 -15.87 -14.07 -17.22
CA VAL A 83 -14.42 -14.24 -17.11
C VAL A 83 -14.11 -15.22 -15.97
N PRO A 84 -13.30 -16.28 -16.21
CA PRO A 84 -12.92 -17.22 -15.16
C PRO A 84 -12.27 -16.52 -13.96
N LEU A 85 -12.60 -16.96 -12.75
CA LEU A 85 -12.19 -16.33 -11.49
C LEU A 85 -10.67 -16.09 -11.40
N VAL A 86 -9.86 -17.09 -11.73
CA VAL A 86 -8.39 -17.00 -11.68
C VAL A 86 -7.86 -15.95 -12.67
N GLN A 87 -8.44 -15.89 -13.87
CA GLN A 87 -8.08 -14.89 -14.88
C GLN A 87 -8.52 -13.48 -14.45
N ALA A 88 -9.69 -13.37 -13.81
CA ALA A 88 -10.15 -12.10 -13.26
C ALA A 88 -9.16 -11.55 -12.21
N PHE A 89 -8.60 -12.40 -11.33
CA PHE A 89 -7.57 -11.96 -10.38
C PHE A 89 -6.32 -11.43 -11.07
N ASP A 90 -5.86 -12.05 -12.17
CA ASP A 90 -4.71 -11.56 -12.92
C ASP A 90 -4.96 -10.16 -13.50
N ILE A 91 -6.10 -9.98 -14.17
CA ILE A 91 -6.46 -8.70 -14.80
C ILE A 91 -6.61 -7.60 -13.75
N VAL A 92 -7.35 -7.89 -12.67
CA VAL A 92 -7.63 -6.91 -11.61
C VAL A 92 -6.36 -6.61 -10.80
N GLY A 93 -5.56 -7.63 -10.47
CA GLY A 93 -4.33 -7.48 -9.71
C GLY A 93 -3.27 -6.67 -10.46
N GLN A 94 -3.05 -6.96 -11.75
CA GLN A 94 -2.08 -6.23 -12.58
C GLN A 94 -2.54 -4.80 -12.89
N GLY A 95 -3.85 -4.56 -12.98
CA GLY A 95 -4.42 -3.23 -13.22
C GLY A 95 -4.44 -2.31 -11.98
N HIS A 96 -4.13 -2.83 -10.79
CA HIS A 96 -4.26 -2.05 -9.55
C HIS A 96 -3.08 -1.09 -9.32
N SER A 97 -3.35 0.18 -9.05
CA SER A 97 -2.31 1.21 -8.83
C SER A 97 -1.47 1.00 -7.56
N ASN A 98 -2.05 0.30 -6.57
CA ASN A 98 -1.40 -0.01 -5.30
C ASN A 98 -0.72 -1.39 -5.32
N LYS A 99 0.62 -1.41 -5.31
CA LYS A 99 1.42 -2.66 -5.30
C LYS A 99 1.10 -3.61 -4.14
N ASN A 100 0.74 -3.09 -2.97
CA ASN A 100 0.37 -3.95 -1.83
C ASN A 100 -0.96 -4.67 -2.11
N MET A 101 -1.90 -3.99 -2.77
CA MET A 101 -3.16 -4.60 -3.18
C MET A 101 -2.93 -5.65 -4.27
N THR A 102 -2.07 -5.38 -5.26
CA THR A 102 -1.64 -6.40 -6.23
C THR A 102 -1.08 -7.63 -5.53
N THR A 103 -0.21 -7.44 -4.54
CA THR A 103 0.38 -8.56 -3.77
C THR A 103 -0.70 -9.35 -3.03
N LEU A 104 -1.67 -8.67 -2.41
CA LEU A 104 -2.80 -9.30 -1.74
C LEU A 104 -3.66 -10.13 -2.71
N ILE A 105 -4.01 -9.56 -3.87
CA ILE A 105 -4.82 -10.23 -4.89
C ILE A 105 -4.09 -11.46 -5.43
N MET A 106 -2.78 -11.35 -5.69
CA MET A 106 -1.97 -12.47 -6.17
C MET A 106 -1.82 -13.57 -5.12
N ALA A 107 -1.78 -13.23 -3.82
CA ALA A 107 -1.81 -14.22 -2.75
C ALA A 107 -3.14 -14.98 -2.71
N ILE A 108 -4.26 -14.26 -2.81
CA ILE A 108 -5.61 -14.87 -2.88
C ILE A 108 -5.72 -15.77 -4.11
N LYS A 109 -5.24 -15.30 -5.27
CA LYS A 109 -5.21 -16.08 -6.51
C LYS A 109 -4.45 -17.40 -6.32
N ALA A 110 -3.24 -17.34 -5.74
CA ALA A 110 -2.41 -18.53 -5.54
C ALA A 110 -3.09 -19.57 -4.63
N ASP A 111 -3.83 -19.13 -3.61
CA ASP A 111 -4.61 -20.02 -2.75
C ASP A 111 -5.76 -20.70 -3.50
N VAL A 112 -6.45 -19.97 -4.38
CA VAL A 112 -7.53 -20.53 -5.21
C VAL A 112 -6.97 -21.47 -6.29
N GLU A 113 -5.84 -21.12 -6.92
CA GLU A 113 -5.13 -22.00 -7.86
C GLU A 113 -4.63 -23.29 -7.20
N ALA A 114 -4.29 -23.24 -5.90
CA ALA A 114 -3.93 -24.42 -5.12
C ALA A 114 -5.12 -25.32 -4.74
N GLY A 115 -6.35 -24.94 -5.14
CA GLY A 115 -7.57 -25.72 -4.90
C GLY A 115 -8.39 -25.25 -3.69
N GLY A 116 -8.02 -24.14 -3.05
CA GLY A 116 -8.86 -23.50 -2.03
C GLY A 116 -10.10 -22.82 -2.63
N THR A 117 -11.12 -22.60 -1.80
CA THR A 117 -12.27 -21.77 -2.19
C THR A 117 -11.91 -20.28 -2.10
N PHE A 118 -12.57 -19.43 -2.87
CA PHE A 118 -12.39 -17.98 -2.79
C PHE A 118 -12.68 -17.48 -1.38
N ALA A 119 -13.75 -17.94 -0.74
CA ALA A 119 -14.07 -17.58 0.63
C ALA A 119 -12.94 -17.94 1.61
N SER A 120 -12.36 -19.14 1.50
CA SER A 120 -11.26 -19.58 2.36
C SER A 120 -10.00 -18.73 2.18
N ALA A 121 -9.70 -18.31 0.95
CA ALA A 121 -8.58 -17.43 0.64
C ALA A 121 -8.80 -16.02 1.23
N LEU A 122 -10.02 -15.49 1.15
CA LEU A 122 -10.38 -14.21 1.75
C LEU A 122 -10.32 -14.24 3.29
N ALA A 123 -10.74 -15.36 3.91
CA ALA A 123 -10.76 -15.53 5.36
C ALA A 123 -9.37 -15.42 6.00
N LYS A 124 -8.30 -15.77 5.27
CA LYS A 124 -6.90 -15.58 5.72
C LYS A 124 -6.52 -14.10 5.86
N HIS A 125 -7.32 -13.19 5.30
CA HIS A 125 -7.06 -11.76 5.22
C HIS A 125 -8.16 -10.91 5.91
N HIS A 126 -8.56 -11.30 7.12
CA HIS A 126 -9.61 -10.64 7.94
C HIS A 126 -9.42 -9.14 8.18
N LEU A 127 -8.19 -8.61 8.05
CA LEU A 127 -7.93 -7.17 8.15
C LEU A 127 -8.61 -6.37 7.03
N TYR A 128 -8.83 -6.99 5.87
CA TYR A 128 -9.34 -6.36 4.66
C TYR A 128 -10.74 -6.83 4.27
N PHE A 129 -11.05 -8.10 4.56
CA PHE A 129 -12.34 -8.72 4.29
C PHE A 129 -13.00 -9.06 5.62
N ASP A 130 -14.14 -8.42 5.91
CA ASP A 130 -14.92 -8.70 7.12
C ASP A 130 -15.72 -10.00 6.98
N ASP A 131 -16.18 -10.53 8.11
CA ASP A 131 -16.90 -11.81 8.15
C ASP A 131 -18.12 -11.83 7.21
N LEU A 132 -18.85 -10.71 7.11
CA LEU A 132 -19.97 -10.57 6.20
C LEU A 132 -19.56 -10.74 4.73
N PHE A 133 -18.41 -10.20 4.32
CA PHE A 133 -17.88 -10.39 2.97
C PHE A 133 -17.58 -11.87 2.73
N VAL A 134 -16.84 -12.49 3.64
CA VAL A 134 -16.42 -13.89 3.51
C VAL A 134 -17.65 -14.80 3.44
N SER A 135 -18.62 -14.65 4.35
CA SER A 135 -19.84 -15.46 4.36
C SER A 135 -20.70 -15.30 3.12
N LEU A 136 -20.79 -14.10 2.54
CA LEU A 136 -21.53 -13.89 1.29
C LEU A 136 -20.84 -14.50 0.08
N VAL A 137 -19.50 -14.44 0.04
CA VAL A 137 -18.73 -15.13 -1.01
C VAL A 137 -18.87 -16.64 -0.88
N ASP A 138 -18.78 -17.17 0.34
CA ASP A 138 -18.92 -18.61 0.63
C ASP A 138 -20.29 -19.13 0.18
N ALA A 139 -21.36 -18.42 0.57
CA ALA A 139 -22.71 -18.73 0.11
C ALA A 139 -22.84 -18.66 -1.42
N GLY A 140 -22.15 -17.72 -2.07
CA GLY A 140 -22.15 -17.54 -3.52
C GLY A 140 -21.43 -18.67 -4.25
N GLU A 141 -20.28 -19.10 -3.74
CA GLU A 141 -19.54 -20.26 -4.27
C GLU A 141 -20.33 -21.56 -4.09
N ALA A 142 -20.90 -21.79 -2.91
CA ALA A 142 -21.66 -23.01 -2.61
C ALA A 142 -22.97 -23.14 -3.42
N SER A 143 -23.62 -22.01 -3.73
CA SER A 143 -24.87 -21.97 -4.50
C SER A 143 -24.67 -21.78 -6.00
N GLY A 144 -23.44 -21.56 -6.47
CA GLY A 144 -23.16 -21.20 -7.86
C GLY A 144 -23.63 -19.79 -8.25
N ALA A 145 -24.08 -18.98 -7.30
CA ALA A 145 -24.56 -17.60 -7.50
C ALA A 145 -23.49 -16.55 -7.13
N LEU A 146 -22.20 -16.89 -7.30
CA LEU A 146 -21.07 -16.03 -6.91
C LEU A 146 -21.15 -14.65 -7.59
N GLU A 147 -21.56 -14.58 -8.85
CA GLU A 147 -21.74 -13.33 -9.59
C GLU A 147 -22.71 -12.37 -8.90
N GLU A 148 -23.89 -12.87 -8.52
CA GLU A 148 -24.94 -12.07 -7.88
C GLU A 148 -24.53 -11.63 -6.47
N LEU A 149 -23.96 -12.55 -5.68
CA LEU A 149 -23.59 -12.22 -4.31
C LEU A 149 -22.38 -11.29 -4.26
N LEU A 150 -21.42 -11.44 -5.17
CA LEU A 150 -20.28 -10.53 -5.25
C LEU A 150 -20.71 -9.12 -5.70
N ASP A 151 -21.73 -9.00 -6.57
CA ASP A 151 -22.32 -7.71 -6.93
C ASP A 151 -23.00 -7.02 -5.74
N LYS A 152 -23.70 -7.78 -4.90
CA LYS A 152 -24.28 -7.28 -3.63
C LYS A 152 -23.20 -6.81 -2.67
N VAL A 153 -22.13 -7.60 -2.51
CA VAL A 153 -20.97 -7.25 -1.66
C VAL A 153 -20.28 -5.97 -2.18
N ALA A 154 -20.04 -5.88 -3.49
CA ALA A 154 -19.44 -4.69 -4.11
C ALA A 154 -20.29 -3.44 -3.85
N THR A 155 -21.59 -3.55 -4.09
CA THR A 155 -22.54 -2.45 -3.84
C THR A 155 -22.56 -2.03 -2.37
N TYR A 156 -22.50 -3.00 -1.45
CA TYR A 156 -22.43 -2.72 -0.01
C TYR A 156 -21.14 -1.96 0.36
N LYS A 157 -19.98 -2.40 -0.16
CA LYS A 157 -18.70 -1.73 0.12
C LYS A 157 -18.64 -0.33 -0.48
N GLU A 158 -19.12 -0.14 -1.70
CA GLU A 158 -19.22 1.18 -2.36
C GLU A 158 -20.11 2.14 -1.57
N LYS A 159 -21.30 1.69 -1.14
CA LYS A 159 -22.22 2.52 -0.33
C LYS A 159 -21.61 2.89 1.02
N THR A 160 -20.96 1.93 1.68
CA THR A 160 -20.31 2.15 2.97
C THR A 160 -19.17 3.17 2.85
N GLU A 161 -18.33 3.04 1.83
CA GLU A 161 -17.22 3.97 1.60
C GLU A 161 -17.71 5.35 1.17
N ALA A 162 -18.73 5.42 0.32
CA ALA A 162 -19.35 6.69 -0.08
C ALA A 162 -19.95 7.42 1.13
N LEU A 163 -20.61 6.70 2.03
CA LEU A 163 -21.16 7.27 3.27
C LEU A 163 -20.04 7.79 4.19
N LYS A 164 -19.00 6.99 4.43
CA LYS A 164 -17.84 7.41 5.24
C LYS A 164 -17.15 8.65 4.65
N SER A 165 -16.97 8.68 3.33
CA SER A 165 -16.38 9.82 2.62
C SER A 165 -17.23 11.08 2.78
N LYS A 166 -18.56 10.98 2.64
CA LYS A 166 -19.49 12.09 2.86
C LYS A 166 -19.42 12.63 4.29
N ILE A 167 -19.44 11.74 5.30
CA ILE A 167 -19.32 12.14 6.71
C ILE A 167 -18.00 12.85 6.96
N LYS A 168 -16.89 12.29 6.47
CA LYS A 168 -15.56 12.90 6.63
C LYS A 168 -15.49 14.30 6.01
N LYS A 169 -16.05 14.46 4.81
CA LYS A 169 -16.14 15.78 4.15
C LYS A 169 -16.98 16.77 4.95
N ALA A 170 -18.15 16.35 5.45
CA ALA A 170 -19.02 17.20 6.25
C ALA A 170 -18.37 17.67 7.57
N LEU A 171 -17.58 16.80 8.22
CA LEU A 171 -16.89 17.12 9.47
C LEU A 171 -15.60 17.92 9.28
N THR A 172 -15.05 17.99 8.07
CA THR A 172 -13.77 18.68 7.82
C THR A 172 -13.85 20.17 8.16
N TYR A 173 -14.94 20.85 7.78
CA TYR A 173 -15.11 22.28 8.05
C TYR A 173 -15.29 22.58 9.55
N PRO A 174 -16.21 21.93 10.29
CA PRO A 174 -16.34 22.13 11.74
C PRO A 174 -15.04 21.90 12.50
N ILE A 175 -14.29 20.85 12.18
CA ILE A 175 -12.99 20.57 12.82
C ILE A 175 -11.99 21.68 12.52
N ALA A 176 -11.90 22.14 11.28
CA ALA A 176 -10.99 23.23 10.91
C ALA A 176 -11.30 24.52 11.67
N VAL A 177 -12.58 24.89 11.77
CA VAL A 177 -13.02 26.07 12.54
C VAL A 177 -12.67 25.93 14.03
N LEU A 178 -12.89 24.75 14.62
CA LEU A 178 -12.59 24.49 16.02
C LEU A 178 -11.07 24.60 16.30
N VAL A 179 -10.24 24.04 15.42
CA VAL A 179 -8.77 24.17 15.51
C VAL A 179 -8.34 25.64 15.45
N VAL A 180 -8.87 26.42 14.52
CA VAL A 180 -8.56 27.86 14.42
C VAL A 180 -9.00 28.61 15.68
N ALA A 181 -10.19 28.32 16.20
CA ALA A 181 -10.68 28.94 17.43
C ALA A 181 -9.75 28.66 18.61
N VAL A 182 -9.33 27.40 18.81
CA VAL A 182 -8.37 27.02 19.87
C VAL A 182 -7.04 27.74 19.72
N VAL A 183 -6.51 27.83 18.49
CA VAL A 183 -5.24 28.55 18.22
C VAL A 183 -5.36 30.03 18.55
N VAL A 184 -6.44 30.69 18.12
CA VAL A 184 -6.66 32.11 18.42
C VAL A 184 -6.81 32.35 19.92
N THR A 185 -7.60 31.54 20.61
CA THR A 185 -7.75 31.63 22.07
C THR A 185 -6.42 31.43 22.79
N ALA A 186 -5.61 30.45 22.37
CA ALA A 186 -4.29 30.22 22.96
C ALA A 186 -3.35 31.42 22.80
N ILE A 187 -3.33 32.04 21.60
CA ILE A 187 -2.54 33.25 21.34
C ILE A 187 -2.99 34.40 22.25
N LEU A 188 -4.30 34.61 22.39
CA LEU A 188 -4.83 35.66 23.26
C LEU A 188 -4.43 35.45 24.73
N LEU A 189 -4.53 34.23 25.24
CA LEU A 189 -4.19 33.92 26.63
C LEU A 189 -2.68 34.01 26.91
N ILE A 190 -1.82 33.60 25.97
CA ILE A 190 -0.36 33.58 26.16
C ILE A 190 0.28 34.95 25.98
N PHE A 191 -0.18 35.75 25.02
CA PHE A 191 0.48 37.01 24.67
C PHE A 191 -0.32 38.25 25.09
N VAL A 192 -1.62 38.25 24.86
CA VAL A 192 -2.44 39.46 25.02
C VAL A 192 -2.81 39.70 26.48
N VAL A 193 -3.34 38.69 27.17
CA VAL A 193 -3.72 38.80 28.59
C VAL A 193 -2.57 39.27 29.51
N PRO A 194 -1.34 38.70 29.46
CA PRO A 194 -0.27 39.18 30.32
C PRO A 194 0.19 40.60 29.98
N THR A 195 0.12 41.00 28.70
CA THR A 195 0.43 42.39 28.30
C THR A 195 -0.54 43.37 28.94
N PHE A 196 -1.84 43.04 28.95
CA PHE A 196 -2.83 43.85 29.65
C PHE A 196 -2.62 43.85 31.16
N ALA A 197 -2.35 42.69 31.77
CA ALA A 197 -2.11 42.60 33.21
C ALA A 197 -0.95 43.51 33.65
N GLY A 198 0.17 43.50 32.92
CA GLY A 198 1.32 44.36 33.23
C GLY A 198 1.04 45.86 33.07
N MET A 199 0.03 46.27 32.28
CA MET A 199 -0.37 47.68 32.17
C MET A 199 -1.16 48.19 33.39
N PHE A 200 -1.80 47.30 34.15
CA PHE A 200 -2.60 47.66 35.32
C PHE A 200 -1.84 47.59 36.65
N GLU A 201 -0.58 47.13 36.64
CA GLU A 201 0.29 47.08 37.82
C GLU A 201 1.12 48.38 38.02
N GLY A 202 0.84 49.45 37.28
CA GLY A 202 1.52 50.76 37.33
C GLY A 202 0.62 51.92 37.70
#